data_AF-A0A7A6LSS2-F1
#
_entry.id   AF-A0A7A6LSS2-F1
#
_cell.length_a   1.000
_cell.length_b   1.000
_cell.length_c   1.000
_cell.angle_alpha   90.00
_cell.angle_beta   90.00
_cell.angle_gamma   90.00
#
_symmetry.space_group_name_H-M   'P 1'
#
loop_
_entity.id
_entity.type
_entity.pdbx_description
1 polymer ?
#
loop_
_entity_poly.entity_id
_entity_poly.type
_entity_poly.pdbx_seq_one_letter_code
_entity_poly.pdbx_strand_id
1 'polypeptide(L)'
;MYYLKNTNFWMFGLFFFFYFFIMGAYFPFFPIWLHDINHISKSDTGIIFAAISLFSLLFQPLFGLLSDKLGLRKYLLWIITGMLVMFAPFFIFIFGPLLQYNILVGSIVGGIYLGFCFNAGAPAVEAFIEKVSRRSHFEFGRARMFGCVGWALCASIVGIMFTINNQFVFWLGSGCALILAVLLFFAKTDAPSSATVANAVGANHSAFSLKLALELFRQPKLWFLSLYVIGVSCTYDVFDQQFANFFTSFFATGEQGTRVFGYVTTMG
;
A
#
# COMPACT_ATOMS: atom_id res chain seq x y z
N MET A 1 -15.37 19.99 19.24
CA MET A 1 -14.78 19.27 18.09
C MET A 1 -15.64 18.05 17.76
N TYR A 2 -16.56 18.16 16.78
CA TYR A 2 -17.55 17.12 16.49
C TYR A 2 -16.92 15.83 15.90
N TYR A 3 -15.76 15.94 15.26
CA TYR A 3 -15.03 14.84 14.62
C TYR A 3 -14.43 13.84 15.61
N LEU A 4 -13.97 14.28 16.79
CA LEU A 4 -13.41 13.42 17.85
C LEU A 4 -14.46 12.54 18.54
N LYS A 5 -15.75 12.88 18.42
CA LYS A 5 -16.87 12.08 18.96
C LYS A 5 -17.42 11.06 17.97
N ASN A 6 -16.98 11.09 16.71
CA ASN A 6 -17.49 10.18 15.68
C ASN A 6 -16.72 8.86 15.72
N THR A 7 -17.41 7.77 16.05
CA THR A 7 -16.82 6.43 16.14
C THR A 7 -16.19 5.99 14.82
N ASN A 8 -16.78 6.39 13.68
CA ASN A 8 -16.24 6.07 12.36
C ASN A 8 -14.92 6.80 12.09
N PHE A 9 -14.75 8.03 12.56
CA PHE A 9 -13.49 8.76 12.39
C PHE A 9 -12.34 8.04 13.09
N TRP A 10 -12.55 7.58 14.33
CA TRP A 10 -11.54 6.80 15.05
C TRP A 10 -11.29 5.43 14.42
N MET A 11 -12.34 4.71 14.01
CA MET A 11 -12.18 3.40 13.38
C MET A 11 -11.43 3.47 12.05
N PHE A 12 -11.77 4.41 11.16
CA PHE A 12 -11.07 4.57 9.87
C PHE A 12 -9.73 5.31 9.98
N GLY A 13 -9.56 6.20 10.96
CA GLY A 13 -8.27 6.82 11.27
C GLY A 13 -7.27 5.79 11.80
N LEU A 14 -7.70 4.90 12.70
CA LEU A 14 -6.89 3.76 13.14
C LEU A 14 -6.68 2.75 12.01
N PHE A 15 -7.67 2.55 11.14
CA PHE A 15 -7.48 1.71 9.95
C PHE A 15 -6.35 2.25 9.06
N PHE A 16 -6.34 3.56 8.80
CA PHE A 16 -5.24 4.17 8.06
C PHE A 16 -3.90 4.04 8.80
N PHE A 17 -3.89 4.27 10.10
CA PHE A 17 -2.69 4.14 10.93
C PHE A 17 -2.04 2.77 10.76
N PHE A 18 -2.79 1.69 10.97
CA PHE A 18 -2.22 0.34 10.86
C PHE A 18 -1.97 -0.09 9.41
N TYR A 19 -2.75 0.39 8.43
CA TYR A 19 -2.50 0.10 7.02
C TYR A 19 -1.16 0.69 6.56
N PHE A 20 -0.94 1.98 6.86
CA PHE A 20 0.33 2.64 6.58
C PHE A 20 1.47 2.13 7.45
N PHE A 21 1.19 1.62 8.65
CA PHE A 21 2.17 0.91 9.46
C PHE A 21 2.69 -0.31 8.70
N ILE A 22 1.82 -1.18 8.18
CA ILE A 22 2.27 -2.37 7.41
C ILE A 22 2.98 -1.95 6.13
N MET A 23 2.46 -0.93 5.43
CA MET A 23 3.09 -0.42 4.21
C MET A 23 4.49 0.18 4.48
N GLY A 24 4.67 0.84 5.62
CA GLY A 24 5.96 1.40 6.07
C GLY A 24 6.95 0.34 6.54
N ALA A 25 6.49 -0.86 6.93
CA ALA A 25 7.37 -2.01 7.14
C ALA A 25 7.80 -2.63 5.81
N TYR A 26 6.90 -2.65 4.82
CA TYR A 26 7.16 -3.25 3.51
C TYR A 26 8.07 -2.37 2.65
N PHE A 27 7.65 -1.16 2.30
CA PHE A 27 8.25 -0.38 1.21
C PHE A 27 9.74 -0.04 1.41
N PRO A 28 10.16 0.54 2.56
CA PRO A 28 11.57 0.91 2.75
C PRO A 28 12.47 -0.31 3.04
N PHE A 29 11.95 -1.38 3.64
CA PHE A 29 12.75 -2.53 4.04
C PHE A 29 12.74 -3.66 3.03
N PHE A 30 11.87 -3.62 2.01
CA PHE A 30 11.84 -4.63 0.96
C PHE A 30 13.16 -4.76 0.18
N PRO A 31 13.81 -3.65 -0.28
CA PRO A 31 15.12 -3.74 -0.93
C PRO A 31 16.20 -4.31 0.01
N ILE A 32 16.18 -3.89 1.27
CA ILE A 32 17.13 -4.31 2.31
C ILE A 32 16.94 -5.81 2.61
N TRP A 33 15.69 -6.27 2.69
CA TRP A 33 15.35 -7.67 2.92
C TRP A 33 15.75 -8.58 1.76
N LEU A 34 15.64 -8.11 0.51
CA LEU A 34 16.12 -8.86 -0.65
C LEU A 34 17.65 -8.98 -0.64
N HIS A 35 18.36 -7.91 -0.32
CA HIS A 35 19.82 -7.87 -0.37
C HIS A 35 20.47 -8.60 0.82
N ASP A 36 20.09 -8.25 2.05
CA ASP A 36 20.81 -8.70 3.25
C ASP A 36 20.41 -10.11 3.69
N ILE A 37 19.16 -10.53 3.44
CA ILE A 37 18.64 -11.83 3.93
C ILE A 37 18.60 -12.87 2.81
N ASN A 38 18.21 -12.48 1.60
CA ASN A 38 18.10 -13.41 0.49
C ASN A 38 19.31 -13.38 -0.45
N HIS A 39 20.29 -12.51 -0.21
CA HIS A 39 21.51 -12.36 -1.03
C HIS A 39 21.21 -12.22 -2.52
N ILE A 40 20.11 -11.52 -2.84
CA ILE A 40 19.60 -11.35 -4.20
C ILE A 40 20.46 -10.34 -4.97
N SER A 41 20.77 -10.65 -6.23
CA SER A 41 21.48 -9.74 -7.14
C SER A 41 20.63 -8.52 -7.50
N LYS A 42 21.27 -7.39 -7.80
CA LYS A 42 20.58 -6.17 -8.29
C LYS A 42 19.74 -6.43 -9.55
N SER A 43 20.19 -7.33 -10.42
CA SER A 43 19.44 -7.73 -11.62
C SER A 43 18.10 -8.38 -11.25
N ASP A 44 18.12 -9.24 -10.24
CA ASP A 44 16.95 -9.99 -9.78
C ASP A 44 16.00 -9.09 -8.99
N THR A 45 16.53 -8.15 -8.20
CA THR A 45 15.71 -7.11 -7.56
C THR A 45 14.95 -6.30 -8.60
N GLY A 46 15.58 -5.95 -9.73
CA GLY A 46 14.92 -5.28 -10.84
C GLY A 46 13.77 -6.10 -11.45
N ILE A 47 13.96 -7.42 -11.60
CA ILE A 47 12.90 -8.33 -12.08
C ILE A 47 11.73 -8.39 -11.10
N ILE A 48 12.00 -8.45 -9.79
CA ILE A 48 10.98 -8.47 -8.75
C ILE A 48 10.15 -7.17 -8.79
N PHE A 49 10.80 -6.01 -8.82
CA PHE A 49 10.11 -4.72 -8.92
C PHE A 49 9.33 -4.58 -10.24
N ALA A 50 9.88 -5.06 -11.36
CA ALA A 50 9.19 -5.07 -12.63
C ALA A 50 7.93 -5.96 -12.60
N ALA A 51 8.01 -7.13 -11.97
CA ALA A 51 6.85 -8.01 -11.78
C ALA A 51 5.79 -7.36 -10.89
N ILE A 52 6.18 -6.73 -9.78
CA ILE A 52 5.28 -5.97 -8.91
C ILE A 52 4.56 -4.86 -9.70
N SER A 53 5.30 -4.11 -10.52
CA SER A 53 4.75 -3.05 -11.38
C SER A 53 3.80 -3.60 -12.44
N LEU A 54 4.10 -4.74 -13.06
CA LEU A 54 3.23 -5.41 -14.03
C LEU A 54 1.88 -5.79 -13.40
N PHE A 55 1.91 -6.43 -12.22
CA PHE A 55 0.68 -6.80 -11.53
C PHE A 55 -0.06 -5.59 -10.97
N SER A 56 0.66 -4.57 -10.51
CA SER A 56 0.07 -3.29 -10.11
C SER A 56 -0.72 -2.66 -11.26
N LEU A 57 -0.13 -2.60 -12.46
CA LEU A 57 -0.76 -2.06 -13.65
C LEU A 57 -2.04 -2.80 -14.03
N LEU A 58 -2.09 -4.12 -13.84
CA LEU A 58 -3.27 -4.94 -14.12
C LEU A 58 -4.34 -4.82 -13.02
N PHE A 59 -3.93 -4.85 -11.75
CA PHE A 59 -4.86 -4.87 -10.62
C PHE A 59 -5.44 -3.50 -10.31
N GLN A 60 -4.71 -2.40 -10.51
CA GLN A 60 -5.18 -1.07 -10.16
C GLN A 60 -6.45 -0.65 -10.93
N PRO A 61 -6.57 -0.84 -12.27
CA PRO A 61 -7.82 -0.62 -12.99
C PRO A 61 -8.94 -1.56 -12.55
N LEU A 62 -8.63 -2.86 -12.35
CA LEU A 62 -9.62 -3.85 -11.90
C LEU A 62 -10.18 -3.48 -10.53
N PHE A 63 -9.33 -3.04 -9.60
CA PHE A 63 -9.71 -2.58 -8.27
C PHE A 63 -10.50 -1.28 -8.32
N GLY A 64 -10.15 -0.35 -9.20
CA GLY A 64 -10.94 0.87 -9.42
C GLY A 64 -12.37 0.54 -9.86
N LEU A 65 -12.52 -0.29 -10.89
CA LEU A 65 -13.83 -0.74 -11.40
C LEU A 65 -14.61 -1.53 -10.35
N LEU A 66 -13.94 -2.42 -9.60
CA LEU A 66 -14.55 -3.19 -8.52
C LEU A 66 -14.97 -2.28 -7.36
N SER A 67 -14.16 -1.29 -6.99
CA SER A 67 -14.45 -0.30 -5.94
C SER A 67 -15.66 0.56 -6.31
N ASP A 68 -15.81 0.91 -7.58
CA ASP A 68 -16.98 1.65 -8.06
C ASP A 68 -18.23 0.78 -8.14
N LYS A 69 -18.11 -0.46 -8.61
CA LYS A 69 -19.22 -1.43 -8.64
C LYS A 69 -19.69 -1.84 -7.25
N LEU A 70 -18.77 -1.97 -6.29
CA LEU A 70 -19.05 -2.33 -4.90
C LEU A 70 -19.50 -1.11 -4.08
N GLY A 71 -19.19 0.11 -4.53
CA GLY A 71 -19.54 1.35 -3.86
C GLY A 71 -18.99 1.40 -2.42
N LEU A 72 -19.89 1.32 -1.44
CA LEU A 72 -19.58 1.32 0.00
C LEU A 72 -19.54 -0.09 0.62
N ARG A 73 -19.49 -1.16 -0.18
CA ARG A 73 -19.43 -2.53 0.35
C ARG A 73 -18.03 -2.87 0.81
N LYS A 74 -17.91 -3.28 2.08
CA LYS A 74 -16.66 -3.65 2.76
C LYS A 74 -15.98 -4.95 2.27
N TYR A 75 -16.53 -5.65 1.26
CA TYR A 75 -15.98 -6.93 0.79
C TYR A 75 -14.55 -6.81 0.27
N LEU A 76 -14.23 -5.76 -0.50
CA LEU A 76 -12.87 -5.56 -1.02
C LEU A 76 -11.86 -5.33 0.11
N LEU A 77 -12.23 -4.52 1.11
CA LEU A 77 -11.39 -4.27 2.29
C LEU A 77 -11.19 -5.53 3.12
N TRP A 78 -12.20 -6.40 3.23
CA TRP A 78 -12.05 -7.70 3.89
C TRP A 78 -11.06 -8.62 3.17
N ILE A 79 -11.08 -8.65 1.83
CA ILE A 79 -10.12 -9.43 1.04
C ILE A 79 -8.71 -8.90 1.24
N ILE A 80 -8.50 -7.57 1.13
CA ILE A 80 -7.20 -6.93 1.35
C ILE A 80 -6.71 -7.23 2.77
N THR A 81 -7.55 -7.05 3.78
CA THR A 81 -7.17 -7.27 5.18
C THR A 81 -6.86 -8.74 5.46
N GLY A 82 -7.67 -9.67 4.92
CA GLY A 82 -7.41 -11.11 5.06
C GLY A 82 -6.07 -11.52 4.44
N MET A 83 -5.73 -10.95 3.29
CA MET A 83 -4.42 -11.17 2.68
C MET A 83 -3.30 -10.54 3.52
N LEU A 84 -3.48 -9.32 4.05
CA LEU A 84 -2.50 -8.66 4.93
C LEU A 84 -2.29 -9.42 6.26
N VAL A 85 -3.29 -10.12 6.80
CA VAL A 85 -3.10 -10.97 7.99
C VAL A 85 -2.10 -12.09 7.68
N MET A 86 -2.12 -12.62 6.45
CA MET A 86 -1.16 -13.63 6.00
C MET A 86 0.21 -13.05 5.59
N PHE A 87 0.51 -11.79 5.89
CA PHE A 87 1.77 -11.14 5.51
C PHE A 87 3.00 -11.85 6.07
N ALA A 88 3.04 -12.19 7.36
CA ALA A 88 4.20 -12.87 7.94
C ALA A 88 4.42 -14.29 7.39
N PRO A 89 3.38 -15.14 7.35
CA PRO A 89 3.53 -16.47 6.75
C PRO A 89 3.92 -16.41 5.27
N PHE A 90 3.38 -15.44 4.53
CA PHE A 90 3.72 -15.27 3.11
C PHE A 90 5.20 -14.91 2.93
N PHE A 91 5.71 -13.91 3.65
CA PHE A 91 7.11 -13.49 3.50
C PHE A 91 8.12 -14.56 3.95
N ILE A 92 7.84 -15.21 5.09
CA ILE A 92 8.78 -16.15 5.71
C ILE A 92 8.75 -17.53 5.03
N PHE A 93 7.56 -18.10 4.79
CA PHE A 93 7.43 -19.48 4.32
C PHE A 93 7.23 -19.63 2.82
N ILE A 94 6.70 -18.60 2.15
CA ILE A 94 6.46 -18.65 0.70
C ILE A 94 7.57 -17.88 0.00
N PHE A 95 7.73 -16.60 0.32
CA PHE A 95 8.53 -15.68 -0.46
C PHE A 95 10.03 -15.96 -0.38
N GLY A 96 10.58 -16.13 0.83
CA GLY A 96 11.99 -16.49 1.01
C GLY A 96 12.39 -17.78 0.28
N PRO A 97 11.72 -18.93 0.54
CA PRO A 97 12.05 -20.20 -0.11
C PRO A 97 11.86 -20.19 -1.63
N LEU A 98 10.81 -19.52 -2.15
CA LEU A 98 10.59 -19.41 -3.60
C LEU A 98 11.69 -18.58 -4.27
N LEU A 99 12.13 -17.49 -3.65
CA LEU A 99 13.20 -16.67 -4.21
C LEU A 99 14.54 -17.41 -4.25
N GLN A 100 14.81 -18.25 -3.25
CA GLN A 100 16.02 -19.08 -3.21
C GLN A 100 15.98 -20.23 -4.24
N TYR A 101 14.79 -20.78 -4.53
CA TYR A 101 14.64 -21.87 -5.50
C TYR A 101 14.58 -21.36 -6.95
N ASN A 102 13.71 -20.38 -7.23
CA ASN A 102 13.57 -19.80 -8.55
C ASN A 102 13.04 -18.35 -8.47
N ILE A 103 13.92 -17.42 -8.80
CA ILE A 103 13.70 -15.98 -8.74
C ILE A 103 12.52 -15.55 -9.62
N LEU A 104 12.32 -16.16 -10.79
CA LEU A 104 11.25 -15.78 -11.72
C LEU A 104 9.88 -16.14 -11.13
N VAL A 105 9.75 -17.35 -10.61
CA VAL A 105 8.48 -17.83 -10.02
C VAL A 105 8.20 -17.09 -8.71
N GLY A 106 9.23 -16.87 -7.89
CA GLY A 106 9.14 -16.01 -6.71
C GLY A 106 8.64 -14.61 -7.07
N SER A 107 9.27 -13.94 -8.04
CA SER A 107 8.87 -12.61 -8.51
C SER A 107 7.42 -12.55 -8.96
N ILE A 108 6.91 -13.59 -9.63
CA ILE A 108 5.51 -13.64 -10.08
C ILE A 108 4.56 -13.76 -8.88
N VAL A 109 4.80 -14.71 -7.97
CA VAL A 109 3.93 -14.93 -6.80
C VAL A 109 3.95 -13.71 -5.88
N GLY A 110 5.12 -13.12 -5.66
CA GLY A 110 5.30 -11.88 -4.91
C GLY A 110 4.65 -10.69 -5.56
N GLY A 111 4.89 -10.52 -6.86
CA GLY A 111 4.31 -9.45 -7.64
C GLY A 111 2.79 -9.47 -7.59
N ILE A 112 2.17 -10.66 -7.65
CA ILE A 112 0.73 -10.81 -7.50
C ILE A 112 0.29 -10.36 -6.10
N TYR A 113 0.88 -10.91 -5.06
CA TYR A 113 0.47 -10.64 -3.68
C TYR A 113 0.71 -9.17 -3.28
N LEU A 114 1.89 -8.63 -3.57
CA LEU A 114 2.31 -7.27 -3.23
C LEU A 114 1.62 -6.23 -4.11
N GLY A 115 1.53 -6.50 -5.41
CA GLY A 115 0.80 -5.65 -6.36
C GLY A 115 -0.68 -5.54 -5.97
N PHE A 116 -1.29 -6.62 -5.50
CA PHE A 116 -2.68 -6.64 -5.05
C PHE A 116 -2.88 -5.94 -3.69
N CYS A 117 -2.09 -6.27 -2.67
CA CYS A 117 -2.33 -5.79 -1.30
C CYS A 117 -1.88 -4.35 -1.05
N PHE A 118 -0.76 -3.94 -1.65
CA PHE A 118 -0.16 -2.62 -1.41
C PHE A 118 -0.43 -1.66 -2.57
N ASN A 119 0.01 -1.99 -3.78
CA ASN A 119 -0.12 -1.03 -4.89
C ASN A 119 -1.57 -0.79 -5.34
N ALA A 120 -2.36 -1.83 -5.50
CA ALA A 120 -3.80 -1.70 -5.79
C ALA A 120 -4.63 -1.50 -4.51
N GLY A 121 -4.18 -2.08 -3.39
CA GLY A 121 -4.88 -1.99 -2.11
C GLY A 121 -4.85 -0.59 -1.49
N ALA A 122 -3.74 0.15 -1.60
CA ALA A 122 -3.61 1.49 -1.02
C ALA A 122 -4.61 2.48 -1.62
N PRO A 123 -4.68 2.68 -2.95
CA PRO A 123 -5.67 3.56 -3.55
C PRO A 123 -7.10 3.05 -3.33
N ALA A 124 -7.32 1.74 -3.22
CA ALA A 124 -8.65 1.19 -2.93
C ALA A 124 -9.10 1.49 -1.49
N VAL A 125 -8.20 1.36 -0.51
CA VAL A 125 -8.44 1.74 0.89
C VAL A 125 -8.66 3.25 0.99
N GLU A 126 -7.82 4.05 0.33
CA GLU A 126 -7.94 5.51 0.32
C GLU A 126 -9.27 5.96 -0.28
N ALA A 127 -9.64 5.45 -1.45
CA ALA A 127 -10.91 5.78 -2.11
C ALA A 127 -12.13 5.36 -1.26
N PHE A 128 -12.06 4.19 -0.59
CA PHE A 128 -13.14 3.74 0.29
C PHE A 128 -13.29 4.66 1.50
N ILE A 129 -12.18 4.99 2.16
CA ILE A 129 -12.20 5.87 3.34
C ILE A 129 -12.64 7.28 2.94
N GLU A 130 -12.26 7.77 1.76
CA GLU A 130 -12.74 9.04 1.23
C GLU A 130 -14.27 9.04 1.05
N LYS A 131 -14.84 7.98 0.45
CA LYS A 131 -16.29 7.80 0.33
C LYS A 131 -16.97 7.81 1.72
N VAL A 132 -16.37 7.17 2.72
CA VAL A 132 -16.89 7.18 4.12
C VAL A 132 -16.75 8.56 4.77
N SER A 133 -15.65 9.28 4.49
CA SER A 133 -15.36 10.62 4.97
C SER A 133 -16.45 11.61 4.56
N ARG A 134 -16.82 11.58 3.27
CA ARG A 134 -17.92 12.40 2.72
C ARG A 134 -19.26 12.09 3.40
N ARG A 135 -19.52 10.82 3.73
CA ARG A 135 -20.75 10.38 4.40
C ARG A 135 -20.81 10.78 5.88
N SER A 136 -19.68 10.75 6.56
CA SER A 136 -19.58 11.00 8.00
C SER A 136 -19.21 12.45 8.33
N HIS A 137 -19.21 13.34 7.32
CA HIS A 137 -18.85 14.76 7.39
C HIS A 137 -17.50 15.02 8.08
N PHE A 138 -16.50 14.17 7.88
CA PHE A 138 -15.12 14.47 8.32
C PHE A 138 -14.22 14.70 7.10
N GLU A 139 -13.09 15.38 7.31
CA GLU A 139 -12.09 15.64 6.27
C GLU A 139 -11.16 14.43 6.09
N PHE A 140 -11.04 13.93 4.87
CA PHE A 140 -10.15 12.81 4.52
C PHE A 140 -8.69 13.12 4.88
N GLY A 141 -8.26 14.37 4.69
CA GLY A 141 -6.90 14.81 4.99
C GLY A 141 -6.50 14.55 6.44
N ARG A 142 -7.42 14.72 7.40
CA ARG A 142 -7.13 14.44 8.82
C ARG A 142 -6.97 12.94 9.06
N ALA A 143 -7.81 12.11 8.46
CA ALA A 143 -7.67 10.65 8.57
C ALA A 143 -6.35 10.16 7.92
N ARG A 144 -5.95 10.78 6.80
CA ARG A 144 -4.69 10.48 6.13
C ARG A 144 -3.46 10.89 6.96
N MET A 145 -3.54 12.00 7.69
CA MET A 145 -2.47 12.41 8.63
C MET A 145 -2.24 11.37 9.73
N PHE A 146 -3.31 10.78 10.31
CA PHE A 146 -3.17 9.65 11.25
C PHE A 146 -2.45 8.46 10.59
N GLY A 147 -2.73 8.21 9.31
CA GLY A 147 -1.98 7.24 8.50
C GLY A 147 -0.49 7.53 8.41
N CYS A 148 -0.09 8.78 8.13
CA CYS A 148 1.31 9.18 8.08
C CYS A 148 2.04 8.95 9.42
N VAL A 149 1.37 9.15 10.54
CA VAL A 149 1.95 8.85 11.87
C VAL A 149 2.26 7.35 12.01
N GLY A 150 1.37 6.49 11.50
CA GLY A 150 1.59 5.04 11.47
C GLY A 150 2.79 4.64 10.62
N TRP A 151 2.95 5.28 9.46
CA TRP A 151 4.13 5.10 8.61
C TRP A 151 5.43 5.48 9.33
N ALA A 152 5.48 6.68 9.89
CA ALA A 152 6.67 7.21 10.56
C ALA A 152 7.05 6.35 11.78
N LEU A 153 6.07 5.99 12.62
CA LEU A 153 6.31 5.14 13.78
C LEU A 153 6.84 3.76 13.35
N CYS A 154 6.26 3.19 12.30
CA CYS A 154 6.71 1.91 11.79
C CYS A 154 8.15 1.99 11.27
N ALA A 155 8.47 2.97 10.43
CA ALA A 155 9.81 3.11 9.85
C ALA A 155 10.92 3.16 10.92
N SER A 156 10.69 3.87 12.02
CA SER A 156 11.59 3.88 13.17
C SER A 156 11.68 2.53 13.87
N ILE A 157 10.55 1.91 14.20
CA ILE A 157 10.52 0.61 14.89
C ILE A 157 11.20 -0.45 14.04
N VAL A 158 10.92 -0.50 12.73
CA VAL A 158 11.53 -1.45 11.83
C VAL A 158 13.01 -1.17 11.66
N GLY A 159 13.45 0.09 11.54
CA GLY A 159 14.88 0.41 11.47
C GLY A 159 15.68 -0.20 12.62
N ILE A 160 15.15 -0.16 13.84
CA ILE A 160 15.77 -0.75 15.03
C ILE A 160 15.54 -2.28 15.07
N MET A 161 14.32 -2.75 14.87
CA MET A 161 13.95 -4.16 15.06
C MET A 161 14.44 -5.06 13.93
N PHE A 162 14.54 -4.56 12.70
CA PHE A 162 15.04 -5.31 11.55
C PHE A 162 16.49 -5.76 11.75
N THR A 163 17.26 -4.96 12.49
CA THR A 163 18.65 -5.29 12.83
C THR A 163 18.81 -6.36 13.90
N ILE A 164 17.81 -6.51 14.78
CA ILE A 164 17.82 -7.48 15.87
C ILE A 164 17.17 -8.79 15.44
N ASN A 165 15.98 -8.70 14.83
CA ASN A 165 15.25 -9.84 14.32
C ASN A 165 14.32 -9.42 13.17
N ASN A 166 14.72 -9.81 11.97
CA ASN A 166 14.05 -9.52 10.71
C ASN A 166 12.73 -10.28 10.57
N GLN A 167 12.50 -11.38 11.29
CA GLN A 167 11.23 -12.10 11.26
C GLN A 167 10.20 -11.41 12.15
N PHE A 168 10.63 -10.80 13.26
CA PHE A 168 9.75 -10.13 14.21
C PHE A 168 8.95 -9.00 13.57
N VAL A 169 9.55 -8.24 12.65
CA VAL A 169 8.82 -7.16 11.96
C VAL A 169 7.63 -7.67 11.15
N PHE A 170 7.78 -8.82 10.48
CA PHE A 170 6.70 -9.41 9.69
C PHE A 170 5.58 -9.87 10.60
N TRP A 171 5.92 -10.50 11.73
CA TRP A 171 4.95 -10.90 12.77
C TRP A 171 4.22 -9.69 13.37
N LEU A 172 4.93 -8.59 13.62
CA LEU A 172 4.34 -7.36 14.13
C LEU A 172 3.38 -6.75 13.08
N GLY A 173 3.77 -6.72 11.81
CA GLY A 173 2.91 -6.29 10.71
C GLY A 173 1.64 -7.15 10.58
N SER A 174 1.77 -8.47 10.67
CA SER A 174 0.63 -9.41 10.66
C SER A 174 -0.26 -9.24 11.89
N GLY A 175 0.32 -8.97 13.07
CA GLY A 175 -0.41 -8.64 14.29
C GLY A 175 -1.23 -7.34 14.13
N CYS A 176 -0.63 -6.30 13.56
CA CYS A 176 -1.33 -5.07 13.21
C CYS A 176 -2.44 -5.31 12.17
N ALA A 177 -2.23 -6.21 11.20
CA ALA A 177 -3.26 -6.60 10.24
C ALA A 177 -4.44 -7.36 10.88
N LEU A 178 -4.17 -8.14 11.93
CA LEU A 178 -5.23 -8.79 12.70
C LEU A 178 -6.06 -7.75 13.48
N ILE A 179 -5.40 -6.76 14.07
CA ILE A 179 -6.07 -5.62 14.71
C ILE A 179 -6.92 -4.86 13.68
N LEU A 180 -6.42 -4.65 12.46
CA LEU A 180 -7.21 -4.09 11.35
C LEU A 180 -8.46 -4.92 11.04
N ALA A 181 -8.34 -6.25 10.97
CA ALA A 181 -9.47 -7.13 10.69
C ALA A 181 -10.55 -7.01 11.78
N VAL A 182 -10.13 -6.95 13.04
CA VAL A 182 -11.03 -6.75 14.19
C VAL A 182 -11.68 -5.37 14.12
N LEU A 183 -10.92 -4.31 13.83
CA LEU A 183 -11.47 -2.96 13.65
C LEU A 183 -12.49 -2.91 12.50
N LEU A 184 -12.19 -3.55 11.36
CA LEU A 184 -13.10 -3.62 10.21
C LEU A 184 -14.38 -4.43 10.52
N PHE A 185 -14.29 -5.40 11.42
CA PHE A 185 -15.44 -6.15 11.93
C PHE A 185 -16.36 -5.28 12.79
N PHE A 186 -15.80 -4.49 13.70
CA PHE A 186 -16.54 -3.57 14.55
C PHE A 186 -16.98 -2.28 13.83
N ALA A 187 -16.34 -1.95 12.71
CA ALA A 187 -16.74 -0.84 11.83
C ALA A 187 -18.09 -1.14 11.16
N LYS A 188 -19.15 -0.73 11.85
CA LYS A 188 -20.51 -0.71 11.32
C LYS A 188 -20.68 0.49 10.40
N THR A 189 -20.51 0.26 9.11
CA THR A 189 -21.08 1.13 8.06
C THR A 189 -22.51 0.69 7.73
N ASP A 190 -23.35 0.54 8.76
CA ASP A 190 -24.74 0.10 8.55
C ASP A 190 -25.45 1.09 7.62
N ALA A 191 -26.08 0.55 6.58
CA ALA A 191 -26.87 1.32 5.65
C ALA A 191 -28.28 1.51 6.24
N PRO A 192 -28.78 2.75 6.41
CA PRO A 192 -30.20 2.98 6.25
C PRO A 192 -30.54 2.73 4.77
N SER A 193 -31.68 2.11 4.52
CA SER A 193 -32.28 1.78 3.23
C SER A 193 -32.38 2.95 2.23
N SER A 194 -32.19 4.20 2.68
CA SER A 194 -32.10 5.40 1.85
C SER A 194 -30.75 5.60 1.14
N ALA A 195 -29.68 4.90 1.57
CA ALA A 195 -28.35 5.01 0.95
C ALA A 195 -28.23 4.27 -0.40
N THR A 196 -29.17 3.39 -0.72
CA THR A 196 -29.29 2.77 -2.05
C THR A 196 -29.64 3.82 -3.12
N VAL A 197 -30.42 4.84 -2.75
CA VAL A 197 -30.78 5.96 -3.64
C VAL A 197 -29.66 6.99 -3.71
N ALA A 198 -28.97 7.28 -2.60
CA ALA A 198 -27.82 8.18 -2.59
C ALA A 198 -26.59 7.60 -3.31
N ASN A 199 -26.39 6.28 -3.27
CA ASN A 199 -25.38 5.60 -4.11
C ASN A 199 -25.73 5.71 -5.60
N ALA A 200 -27.01 5.69 -5.97
CA ALA A 200 -27.41 5.90 -7.37
C ALA A 200 -27.21 7.36 -7.84
N VAL A 201 -27.34 8.33 -6.94
CA VAL A 201 -27.17 9.77 -7.26
C VAL A 201 -25.72 10.24 -7.16
N GLY A 202 -24.93 9.68 -6.23
CA GLY A 202 -23.52 10.03 -5.99
C GLY A 202 -22.50 9.19 -6.76
N ALA A 203 -22.84 7.96 -7.16
CA ALA A 203 -22.00 7.11 -8.03
C ALA A 203 -22.19 7.40 -9.53
N ASN A 204 -22.98 8.42 -9.88
CA ASN A 204 -23.34 8.72 -11.28
C ASN A 204 -22.28 9.54 -12.04
N HIS A 205 -21.11 9.76 -11.44
CA HIS A 205 -19.91 10.24 -12.13
C HIS A 205 -18.76 9.36 -11.64
N SER A 206 -18.06 8.56 -12.43
CA SER A 206 -17.78 8.64 -13.87
C SER A 206 -17.96 7.26 -14.52
N ALA A 207 -18.92 7.14 -15.44
CA ALA A 207 -18.88 6.05 -16.40
C ALA A 207 -17.62 6.28 -17.26
N PHE A 208 -16.53 5.59 -16.93
CA PHE A 208 -15.37 5.47 -17.80
C PHE A 208 -15.88 5.02 -19.18
N SER A 209 -16.00 5.98 -20.08
CA SER A 209 -16.48 5.75 -21.42
C SER A 209 -15.24 5.56 -22.28
N LEU A 210 -15.15 4.40 -22.92
CA LEU A 210 -14.08 4.09 -23.88
C LEU A 210 -13.96 5.18 -24.96
N LYS A 211 -15.07 5.86 -25.27
CA LYS A 211 -15.13 7.01 -26.16
C LYS A 211 -14.41 8.25 -25.61
N LEU A 212 -14.58 8.55 -24.32
CA LEU A 212 -13.87 9.64 -23.63
C LEU A 212 -12.37 9.35 -23.51
N ALA A 213 -11.99 8.08 -23.27
CA ALA A 213 -10.58 7.68 -23.27
C ALA A 213 -9.94 7.91 -24.64
N LEU A 214 -10.59 7.47 -25.72
CA LEU A 214 -10.16 7.70 -27.10
C LEU A 214 -10.09 9.20 -27.45
N GLU A 215 -11.01 10.01 -26.93
CA GLU A 215 -11.01 11.47 -27.11
C GLU A 215 -9.85 12.14 -26.37
N LEU A 216 -9.48 11.62 -25.19
CA LEU A 216 -8.31 12.04 -24.42
C LEU A 216 -6.99 11.73 -25.14
N PHE A 217 -6.86 10.57 -25.78
CA PHE A 217 -5.67 10.23 -26.60
C PHE A 217 -5.47 11.17 -27.78
N ARG A 218 -6.54 11.86 -28.24
CA ARG A 218 -6.45 12.87 -29.30
C ARG A 218 -5.91 14.21 -28.79
N GLN A 219 -5.90 14.46 -27.48
CA GLN A 219 -5.44 15.73 -26.92
C GLN A 219 -3.91 15.76 -26.77
N PRO A 220 -3.21 16.76 -27.33
CA PRO A 220 -1.74 16.87 -27.22
C PRO A 220 -1.27 17.13 -25.78
N LYS A 221 -2.13 17.74 -24.95
CA LYS A 221 -1.84 18.00 -23.53
C LYS A 221 -1.69 16.70 -22.72
N LEU A 222 -2.45 15.66 -23.07
CA LEU A 222 -2.30 14.36 -22.43
C LEU A 222 -0.94 13.77 -22.73
N TRP A 223 -0.45 13.87 -23.96
CA TRP A 223 0.88 13.38 -24.32
C TRP A 223 2.00 14.10 -23.58
N PHE A 224 1.93 15.42 -23.43
CA PHE A 224 2.88 16.18 -22.61
C PHE A 224 2.82 15.81 -21.12
N LEU A 225 1.61 15.61 -20.58
CA LEU A 225 1.44 15.17 -19.20
C LEU A 225 1.97 13.74 -19.00
N SER A 226 1.65 12.82 -19.90
CA SER A 226 2.15 11.44 -19.87
C SER A 226 3.66 11.40 -20.02
N LEU A 227 4.26 12.25 -20.87
CA LEU A 227 5.71 12.36 -20.99
C LEU A 227 6.35 12.88 -19.70
N TYR A 228 5.70 13.82 -19.00
CA TYR A 228 6.15 14.26 -17.69
C TYR A 228 6.04 13.14 -16.63
N VAL A 229 4.91 12.43 -16.57
CA VAL A 229 4.71 11.35 -15.59
C VAL A 229 5.66 10.18 -15.86
N ILE A 230 5.80 9.75 -17.12
CA ILE A 230 6.71 8.67 -17.50
C ILE A 230 8.18 9.11 -17.38
N GLY A 231 8.50 10.35 -17.72
CA GLY A 231 9.89 10.84 -17.71
C GLY A 231 10.39 11.30 -16.34
N VAL A 232 9.50 11.75 -15.46
CA VAL A 232 9.88 12.29 -14.14
C VAL A 232 9.45 11.33 -13.04
N SER A 233 8.15 11.04 -12.91
CA SER A 233 7.66 10.18 -11.81
C SER A 233 8.19 8.76 -11.92
N CYS A 234 8.12 8.13 -13.09
CA CYS A 234 8.63 6.77 -13.25
C CYS A 234 10.15 6.70 -13.02
N THR A 235 10.91 7.67 -13.53
CA THR A 235 12.37 7.73 -13.31
C THR A 235 12.71 7.96 -11.84
N TYR A 236 11.97 8.82 -11.15
CA TYR A 236 12.13 9.05 -9.72
C TYR A 236 11.76 7.81 -8.90
N ASP A 237 10.65 7.14 -9.20
CA ASP A 237 10.22 5.94 -8.48
C ASP A 237 11.23 4.79 -8.65
N VAL A 238 11.79 4.61 -9.84
CA VAL A 238 12.85 3.61 -10.08
C VAL A 238 14.13 3.96 -9.32
N PHE A 239 14.46 5.26 -9.25
CA PHE A 239 15.58 5.73 -8.43
C PHE A 239 15.35 5.44 -6.94
N ASP A 240 14.20 5.82 -6.40
CA ASP A 240 13.88 5.70 -4.97
C ASP A 240 13.80 4.24 -4.51
N GLN A 241 13.29 3.34 -5.37
CA GLN A 241 13.23 1.89 -5.09
C GLN A 241 14.60 1.27 -4.78
N GLN A 242 15.68 1.74 -5.41
CA GLN A 242 17.04 1.23 -5.19
C GLN A 242 17.89 2.15 -4.31
N PHE A 243 17.40 3.36 -4.04
CA PHE A 243 18.09 4.36 -3.23
C PHE A 243 18.36 3.83 -1.82
N ALA A 244 17.48 3.02 -1.25
CA ALA A 244 17.67 2.41 0.07
C ALA A 244 18.98 1.61 0.17
N ASN A 245 19.28 0.76 -0.83
CA ASN A 245 20.50 -0.05 -0.86
C ASN A 245 21.75 0.79 -1.16
N PHE A 246 21.59 1.86 -1.94
CA PHE A 246 22.66 2.84 -2.14
C PHE A 246 22.98 3.57 -0.83
N PHE A 247 21.96 4.03 -0.11
CA PHE A 247 22.10 4.74 1.15
C PHE A 247 22.82 3.90 2.22
N THR A 248 22.46 2.62 2.36
CA THR A 248 23.09 1.73 3.35
C THR A 248 24.58 1.49 3.09
N SER A 249 25.05 1.62 1.85
CA SER A 249 26.47 1.47 1.49
C SER A 249 27.40 2.58 2.01
N PHE A 250 26.85 3.72 2.45
CA PHE A 250 27.64 4.84 2.99
C PHE A 250 28.06 4.65 4.44
N PHE A 251 27.55 3.63 5.11
CA PHE A 251 27.75 3.43 6.55
C PHE A 251 28.80 2.34 6.81
N ALA A 252 29.51 2.47 7.92
CA ALA A 252 30.54 1.52 8.34
C ALA A 252 29.99 0.11 8.62
N THR A 253 28.70 -0.02 8.90
CA THR A 253 28.03 -1.30 9.13
C THR A 253 26.62 -1.22 8.56
N GLY A 254 26.19 -2.27 7.84
CA GLY A 254 24.84 -2.35 7.26
C GLY A 254 23.74 -2.14 8.30
N GLU A 255 23.96 -2.65 9.52
CA GLU A 255 23.08 -2.47 10.67
C GLU A 255 22.82 -0.99 11.02
N GLN A 256 23.88 -0.19 11.03
CA GLN A 256 23.76 1.24 11.28
C GLN A 256 23.09 1.95 10.10
N GLY A 257 23.38 1.55 8.87
CA GLY A 257 22.74 2.07 7.67
C GLY A 257 21.22 1.87 7.68
N THR A 258 20.75 0.67 8.03
CA THR A 258 19.31 0.36 8.13
C THR A 258 18.61 1.17 9.21
N ARG A 259 19.25 1.37 10.38
CA ARG A 259 18.70 2.22 11.46
C ARG A 259 18.58 3.68 11.03
N VAL A 260 19.65 4.22 10.42
CA VAL A 260 19.66 5.61 9.96
C VAL A 260 18.64 5.80 8.83
N PHE A 261 18.48 4.82 7.94
CA PHE A 261 17.46 4.86 6.90
C PHE A 261 16.05 4.96 7.51
N GLY A 262 15.75 4.12 8.52
CA GLY A 262 14.49 4.20 9.25
C GLY A 262 14.24 5.58 9.90
N TYR A 263 15.28 6.19 10.48
CA TYR A 263 15.16 7.55 11.04
C TYR A 263 14.93 8.63 9.99
N VAL A 264 15.61 8.55 8.84
CA VAL A 264 15.41 9.50 7.73
C VAL A 264 13.99 9.36 7.18
N THR A 265 13.50 8.15 6.97
CA THR A 265 12.12 7.90 6.51
C THR A 265 11.06 8.29 7.55
N THR A 266 11.42 8.37 8.83
CA THR A 266 10.52 8.85 9.90
C THR A 266 10.44 10.37 9.95
N MET A 267 11.57 11.06 9.68
CA MET A 267 11.69 12.51 9.81
C MET A 267 11.44 13.27 8.50
N GLY A 268 11.55 12.61 7.34
CA GLY A 268 11.24 13.17 6.02
C GLY A 268 9.78 12.99 5.64
#